data_AF-A0A959Q6S2-F1
#
_entry.id   AF-A0A959Q6S2-F1
#
_cell.length_a   1.000
_cell.length_b   1.000
_cell.length_c   1.000
_cell.angle_alpha   90.00
_cell.angle_beta   90.00
_cell.angle_gamma   90.00
#
_symmetry.space_group_name_H-M   'P 1'
#
loop_
_entity.id
_entity.type
_entity.pdbx_description
1 polymer ?
#
loop_
_entity_poly.entity_id
_entity_poly.type
_entity_poly.pdbx_seq_one_letter_code
_entity_poly.pdbx_strand_id
1 'polypeptide(L)'
;GLFAALQGGYIWRGKVEVDGSDVEVPDAVDLILRTGIGTSRLYGDLWLQWQNAGDGTDIGPGVPFPSNAVSFLRIGGNVVVPVVGGLKTALGLGYTLTGENVGKALRVSGSIIYQFDR
;
A
#
# COMPACT_ATOMS: atom_id res chain seq x y z
N GLY A 1 -3.95 11.15 21.12
CA GLY A 1 -4.55 10.02 21.85
C GLY A 1 -4.56 8.80 20.96
N LEU A 2 -5.36 7.80 21.34
CA LEU A 2 -5.69 6.68 20.45
C LEU A 2 -6.48 7.17 19.24
N PHE A 3 -6.35 6.48 18.11
CA PHE A 3 -7.14 6.77 16.92
C PHE A 3 -7.48 5.49 16.14
N ALA A 4 -8.53 5.59 15.33
CA ALA A 4 -8.84 4.66 14.25
C ALA A 4 -9.13 5.48 12.99
N ALA A 5 -8.71 4.98 11.82
CA ALA A 5 -8.92 5.63 10.53
C ALA A 5 -9.24 4.58 9.46
N LEU A 6 -10.14 4.92 8.56
CA LEU A 6 -10.43 4.15 7.35
C LEU A 6 -10.10 5.02 6.14
N GLN A 7 -9.34 4.47 5.21
CA GLN A 7 -9.03 5.08 3.93
C GLN A 7 -9.51 4.12 2.83
N GLY A 8 -10.13 4.66 1.79
CA GLY A 8 -10.52 3.91 0.61
C GLY A 8 -10.22 4.68 -0.66
N GLY A 9 -9.96 3.96 -1.74
CA GLY A 9 -9.70 4.54 -3.05
C GLY A 9 -9.98 3.58 -4.19
N TYR A 10 -10.17 4.15 -5.38
CA TYR A 10 -10.21 3.42 -6.63
C TYR A 10 -8.99 3.83 -7.46
N ILE A 11 -8.33 2.84 -8.05
CA ILE A 11 -7.11 2.99 -8.84
C ILE A 11 -7.49 2.72 -10.29
N TRP A 12 -7.67 3.80 -11.05
CA TRP A 12 -7.77 3.73 -12.51
C TRP A 12 -6.40 3.49 -13.11
N ARG A 13 -6.27 2.48 -13.96
CA ARG A 13 -5.03 2.11 -14.64
C ARG A 13 -5.24 2.23 -16.15
N GLY A 14 -4.24 2.80 -16.80
CA GLY A 14 -4.23 2.94 -18.25
C GLY A 14 -3.78 1.65 -18.94
N LYS A 15 -4.05 1.57 -20.25
CA LYS A 15 -3.47 0.54 -21.11
C LYS A 15 -1.96 0.71 -21.22
N VAL A 16 -1.25 -0.39 -21.46
CA VAL A 16 0.19 -0.40 -21.73
C VAL A 16 0.47 -1.23 -22.98
N GLU A 17 1.41 -0.80 -23.81
CA GLU A 17 1.83 -1.56 -24.98
C GLU A 17 2.80 -2.68 -24.57
N VAL A 18 2.53 -3.92 -25.00
CA VAL A 18 3.40 -5.09 -24.84
C VAL A 18 3.51 -5.77 -26.21
N ASP A 19 4.75 -5.92 -26.71
CA ASP A 19 5.04 -6.54 -28.01
C ASP A 19 4.22 -5.95 -29.18
N GLY A 20 4.01 -4.63 -29.18
CA GLY A 20 3.26 -3.91 -30.22
C GLY A 20 1.74 -4.03 -30.13
N SER A 21 1.20 -4.56 -29.02
CA SER A 21 -0.24 -4.66 -28.75
C SER A 21 -0.62 -3.95 -27.45
N ASP A 22 -1.76 -3.26 -27.45
CA ASP A 22 -2.32 -2.65 -26.24
C ASP A 22 -2.86 -3.74 -25.29
N VAL A 23 -2.39 -3.70 -24.04
CA VAL A 23 -2.82 -4.57 -22.94
C VAL A 23 -3.54 -3.74 -21.90
N GLU A 24 -4.74 -4.18 -21.52
CA GLU A 24 -5.51 -3.57 -20.44
C GLU A 24 -4.92 -3.97 -19.09
N VAL A 25 -4.73 -2.98 -18.21
CA VAL A 25 -4.30 -3.21 -16.83
C VAL A 25 -5.53 -3.11 -15.95
N PRO A 26 -5.90 -4.15 -15.18
CA PRO A 26 -7.12 -4.13 -14.37
C PRO A 26 -7.10 -2.97 -13.38
N ASP A 27 -8.20 -2.25 -13.25
CA ASP A 27 -8.40 -1.27 -12.19
C ASP A 27 -8.43 -1.97 -10.81
N ALA A 28 -8.32 -1.21 -9.72
CA ALA A 28 -8.42 -1.79 -8.38
C ALA A 28 -9.13 -0.92 -7.36
N VAL A 29 -9.78 -1.57 -6.40
CA VAL A 29 -10.21 -0.94 -5.14
C VAL A 29 -9.13 -1.19 -4.10
N ASP A 30 -8.77 -0.16 -3.33
CA ASP A 30 -7.85 -0.26 -2.20
C ASP A 30 -8.51 0.29 -0.93
N LEU A 31 -8.46 -0.49 0.16
CA LEU A 31 -8.98 -0.13 1.47
C LEU A 31 -7.90 -0.33 2.52
N ILE A 32 -7.72 0.66 3.40
CA ILE A 32 -6.78 0.60 4.51
C ILE A 32 -7.49 0.98 5.80
N LEU A 33 -7.56 0.03 6.74
CA LEU A 33 -7.93 0.28 8.12
C LEU A 33 -6.66 0.53 8.95
N ARG A 34 -6.64 1.59 9.76
CA ARG A 34 -5.54 1.90 10.67
C ARG A 34 -6.03 2.12 12.08
N THR A 35 -5.27 1.66 13.06
CA THR A 35 -5.46 2.00 14.46
C THR A 35 -4.11 2.34 15.07
N GLY A 36 -4.09 3.24 16.04
CA GLY A 36 -2.80 3.66 16.58
C GLY A 36 -2.89 4.65 17.72
N ILE A 37 -1.73 5.18 18.08
CA ILE A 37 -1.55 6.20 19.09
C ILE A 37 -0.72 7.34 18.51
N GLY A 38 -1.23 8.56 18.64
CA GLY A 38 -0.50 9.78 18.31
C GLY A 38 -0.41 10.68 19.53
N THR A 39 0.79 11.08 19.91
CA THR A 39 1.09 12.06 20.96
C THR A 39 2.01 13.13 20.40
N SER A 40 2.33 14.17 21.18
CA SER A 40 3.31 15.18 20.77
C SER A 40 4.72 14.62 20.56
N ARG A 41 5.03 13.43 21.10
CA ARG A 41 6.38 12.83 21.10
C ARG A 41 6.49 11.55 20.28
N LEU A 42 5.39 10.84 20.11
CA LEU A 42 5.35 9.50 19.52
C LEU A 42 4.11 9.36 18.68
N TYR A 43 4.29 8.81 17.49
CA TYR A 43 3.19 8.28 16.69
C TYR A 43 3.52 6.84 16.30
N GLY A 44 2.54 5.97 16.41
CA GLY A 44 2.63 4.60 15.93
C GLY A 44 1.27 4.07 15.51
N ASP A 45 1.25 3.25 14.47
CA ASP A 45 0.04 2.64 13.96
C ASP A 45 0.24 1.18 13.54
N LEU A 46 -0.86 0.44 13.58
CA LEU A 46 -1.06 -0.81 12.88
C LEU A 46 -2.05 -0.55 11.74
N TRP A 47 -1.81 -1.19 10.60
CA TRP A 47 -2.67 -1.09 9.44
C TRP A 47 -2.97 -2.46 8.84
N LEU A 48 -4.19 -2.60 8.33
CA LEU A 48 -4.63 -3.71 7.50
C LEU A 48 -5.06 -3.13 6.15
N GLN A 49 -4.44 -3.60 5.08
CA GLN A 49 -4.70 -3.15 3.71
C GLN A 49 -5.28 -4.30 2.90
N TRP A 50 -6.41 -4.06 2.26
CA TRP A 50 -7.02 -4.95 1.31
C TRP A 50 -7.08 -4.24 -0.05
N GLN A 51 -6.53 -4.87 -1.07
CA GLN A 51 -6.66 -4.44 -2.45
C GLN A 51 -7.30 -5.55 -3.26
N ASN A 52 -8.24 -5.20 -4.12
CA ASN A 52 -8.83 -6.11 -5.08
C ASN A 52 -8.76 -5.49 -6.47
N ALA A 53 -8.10 -6.20 -7.38
CA ALA A 53 -8.16 -5.88 -8.80
C ALA A 53 -9.51 -6.30 -9.37
N GLY A 54 -10.03 -5.54 -10.33
CA GLY A 54 -11.21 -5.90 -11.12
C GLY A 54 -10.91 -7.02 -12.11
N ASP A 55 -11.64 -7.04 -13.23
CA ASP A 55 -11.53 -8.12 -14.22
C ASP A 55 -10.14 -8.14 -14.88
N GLY A 56 -9.30 -9.06 -14.42
CA GLY A 56 -7.96 -9.32 -14.93
C GLY A 56 -7.65 -10.81 -15.03
N THR A 57 -6.45 -11.13 -15.48
CA THR A 57 -6.01 -12.50 -15.72
C THR A 57 -5.18 -13.05 -14.56
N ASP A 58 -4.95 -14.37 -14.57
CA ASP A 58 -3.94 -15.00 -13.70
C ASP A 58 -2.60 -15.15 -14.42
N ILE A 59 -1.50 -15.03 -13.66
CA ILE A 59 -0.15 -15.25 -14.15
C ILE A 59 -0.06 -16.66 -14.74
N GLY A 60 0.25 -16.74 -16.04
CA GLY A 60 0.40 -18.01 -16.74
C GLY A 60 1.04 -17.87 -18.12
N PRO A 61 1.38 -18.99 -18.77
CA PRO A 61 1.95 -18.99 -20.11
C PRO A 61 1.01 -18.30 -21.12
N GLY A 62 1.55 -17.38 -21.93
CA GLY A 62 0.79 -16.67 -22.95
C GLY A 62 -0.11 -15.54 -22.42
N VAL A 63 -0.10 -15.28 -21.11
CA VAL A 63 -0.83 -14.16 -20.50
C VAL A 63 0.12 -12.95 -20.35
N PRO A 64 -0.22 -11.78 -20.93
CA PRO A 64 0.56 -10.58 -20.73
C PRO A 64 0.62 -10.21 -19.24
N PHE A 65 1.82 -10.01 -18.68
CA PHE A 65 1.96 -9.70 -17.26
C PHE A 65 1.11 -8.50 -16.78
N PRO A 66 0.97 -7.41 -17.55
CA PRO A 66 0.17 -6.27 -17.13
C PRO A 66 -1.34 -6.52 -17.01
N SER A 67 -1.90 -7.54 -17.68
CA SER A 67 -3.33 -7.86 -17.57
C SER A 67 -3.70 -8.58 -16.29
N ASN A 68 -2.71 -8.96 -15.47
CA ASN A 68 -2.96 -9.79 -14.31
C ASN A 68 -3.67 -9.03 -13.19
N ALA A 69 -4.69 -9.66 -12.61
CA ALA A 69 -5.41 -9.15 -11.46
C ALA A 69 -4.53 -9.27 -10.20
N VAL A 70 -4.04 -8.14 -9.70
CA VAL A 70 -3.22 -8.10 -8.47
C VAL A 70 -4.08 -7.70 -7.27
N SER A 71 -4.53 -8.72 -6.53
CA SER A 71 -5.31 -8.58 -5.29
C SER A 71 -4.47 -9.02 -4.08
N PHE A 72 -4.62 -8.38 -2.92
CA PHE A 72 -3.93 -8.81 -1.70
C PHE A 72 -4.62 -8.40 -0.41
N LEU A 73 -4.27 -9.12 0.66
CA LEU A 73 -4.43 -8.69 2.03
C LEU A 73 -3.05 -8.54 2.68
N ARG A 74 -2.76 -7.35 3.20
CA ARG A 74 -1.51 -7.02 3.88
C ARG A 74 -1.80 -6.48 5.28
N ILE A 75 -0.86 -6.73 6.17
CA ILE A 75 -0.86 -6.14 7.51
C ILE A 75 0.50 -5.49 7.76
N GLY A 76 0.55 -4.46 8.57
CA GLY A 76 1.80 -3.90 9.02
C GLY A 76 1.61 -2.83 10.06
N GLY A 77 2.67 -2.06 10.28
CA GLY A 77 2.64 -0.93 11.18
C GLY A 77 3.77 0.04 10.91
N ASN A 78 3.64 1.23 11.46
CA ASN A 78 4.62 2.31 11.35
C ASN A 78 4.92 2.87 12.74
N VAL A 79 6.16 3.32 12.94
CA VAL A 79 6.57 4.11 14.08
C VAL A 79 7.23 5.39 13.55
N VAL A 80 6.77 6.53 14.04
CA VAL A 80 7.30 7.85 13.68
C VAL A 80 7.97 8.46 14.91
N VAL A 81 9.20 8.91 14.72
CA VAL A 81 10.04 9.48 15.76
C VAL A 81 10.47 10.90 15.35
N PRO A 82 10.33 11.89 16.25
CA PRO A 82 10.87 13.23 16.01
C PRO A 82 12.40 13.20 15.97
N VAL A 83 12.99 13.95 15.05
CA VAL A 83 14.45 14.06 14.90
C VAL A 83 14.92 15.41 15.44
N VAL A 84 14.52 16.51 14.78
CA VAL A 84 14.87 17.88 15.20
C VAL A 84 13.90 18.89 14.59
N GLY A 85 13.40 19.85 15.39
CA GLY A 85 12.41 20.83 14.93
C GLY A 85 11.17 20.16 14.32
N GLY A 86 10.78 20.60 13.12
CA GLY A 86 9.68 20.01 12.34
C GLY A 86 10.03 18.68 11.63
N LEU A 87 11.28 18.21 11.70
CA LEU A 87 11.74 16.99 11.04
C LEU A 87 11.42 15.74 11.87
N LYS A 88 10.81 14.75 11.22
CA LYS A 88 10.47 13.44 11.78
C LYS A 88 10.92 12.35 10.81
N THR A 89 11.22 11.17 11.33
CA THR A 89 11.49 9.96 10.55
C THR A 89 10.45 8.89 10.86
N ALA A 90 10.18 8.02 9.90
CA ALA A 90 9.31 6.87 10.10
C ALA A 90 10.00 5.58 9.67
N LEU A 91 9.77 4.51 10.43
CA LEU A 91 10.08 3.15 10.04
C LEU A 91 8.78 2.36 9.99
N GLY A 92 8.59 1.59 8.93
CA GLY A 92 7.41 0.75 8.75
C GLY A 92 7.78 -0.65 8.33
N LEU A 93 7.05 -1.62 8.88
CA LEU A 93 7.11 -3.03 8.49
C LEU A 93 5.74 -3.50 8.05
N GLY A 94 5.68 -4.41 7.10
CA GLY A 94 4.44 -5.05 6.70
C GLY A 94 4.66 -6.41 6.04
N TYR A 95 3.60 -7.18 5.91
CA TYR A 95 3.65 -8.51 5.33
C TYR A 95 2.40 -8.79 4.49
N THR A 96 2.60 -9.46 3.35
CA THR A 96 1.49 -9.95 2.51
C THR A 96 1.01 -11.30 3.02
N LEU A 97 -0.20 -11.32 3.57
CA LEU A 97 -0.80 -12.50 4.20
C LEU A 97 -1.29 -13.49 3.14
N THR A 98 -2.00 -12.96 2.14
CA THR A 98 -2.56 -13.68 1.00
C THR A 98 -2.75 -12.74 -0.16
N GLY A 99 -2.90 -13.29 -1.37
CA GLY A 99 -3.19 -12.52 -2.56
C GLY A 99 -3.22 -13.37 -3.82
N GLU A 100 -3.66 -12.72 -4.88
CA GLU A 100 -3.77 -13.20 -6.25
C GLU A 100 -2.66 -12.52 -7.06
N ASN A 101 -1.93 -13.29 -7.86
CA ASN A 101 -0.82 -12.81 -8.70
C ASN A 101 0.24 -12.00 -7.92
N VAL A 102 0.40 -12.28 -6.63
CA VAL A 102 1.36 -11.61 -5.74
C VAL A 102 1.94 -12.59 -4.73
N GLY A 103 3.25 -12.49 -4.52
CA GLY A 103 3.95 -13.31 -3.54
C GLY A 103 3.73 -12.84 -2.10
N LYS A 104 3.85 -13.77 -1.16
CA LYS A 104 4.03 -13.43 0.26
C LYS A 104 5.38 -12.76 0.43
N ALA A 105 5.38 -11.54 0.97
CA ALA A 105 6.58 -10.72 1.05
C ALA A 105 6.59 -9.86 2.30
N LEU A 106 7.78 -9.70 2.88
CA LEU A 106 8.09 -8.69 3.88
C LEU A 106 8.30 -7.35 3.18
N ARG A 107 7.67 -6.30 3.70
CA ARG A 107 7.87 -4.92 3.30
C ARG A 107 8.59 -4.18 4.41
N VAL A 108 9.67 -3.51 4.06
CA VAL A 108 10.37 -2.56 4.92
C VAL A 108 10.27 -1.19 4.27
N SER A 109 9.98 -0.17 5.07
CA SER A 109 9.86 1.20 4.59
C SER A 109 10.51 2.17 5.57
N GLY A 110 11.15 3.20 5.00
CA GLY A 110 11.67 4.35 5.72
C GLY A 110 11.08 5.63 5.12
N SER A 111 10.82 6.65 5.93
CA SER A 111 10.28 7.92 5.45
C SER A 111 10.88 9.10 6.19
N ILE A 112 11.04 10.21 5.49
CA ILE A 112 11.39 11.51 6.07
C ILE A 112 10.15 12.40 5.96
N ILE A 113 9.75 13.01 7.07
CA ILE A 113 8.55 13.84 7.16
C ILE A 113 8.99 15.20 7.70
N TYR A 114 8.64 16.28 6.99
CA TYR A 114 8.87 17.64 7.48
C TYR A 114 7.53 18.35 7.66
N GLN A 115 7.31 18.86 8.86
CA GLN A 115 6.17 19.70 9.17
C GLN A 115 6.60 21.17 9.08
N PHE A 116 6.03 21.90 8.13
CA PHE A 116 6.19 23.35 8.07
C PHE A 116 5.39 23.98 9.22
N ASP A 117 6.04 24.86 9.97
CA ASP A 117 5.35 25.72 10.93
C ASP A 117 4.42 26.67 10.16
N ARG A 118 3.19 26.82 10.64
CA ARG A 118 2.27 27.87 10.20
C ARG A 118 2.38 29.06 11.13
#